data_AF-A0A177CR94-F1
#
_entry.id   AF-A0A177CR94-F1
#
_cell.length_a   1.000
_cell.length_b   1.000
_cell.length_c   1.000
_cell.angle_alpha   90.00
_cell.angle_beta   90.00
_cell.angle_gamma   90.00
#
_symmetry.space_group_name_H-M   'P 1'
#
loop_
_entity.id
_entity.type
_entity.pdbx_description
1 polymer ?
#
loop_
_entity_poly.entity_id
_entity_poly.type
_entity_poly.pdbx_seq_one_letter_code
_entity_poly.pdbx_strand_id
1 'polypeptide(L)'
;MSSATTFFDFKPKDKKGNEYPLTPLKGKVVLVVNTASKCGFTPQFEGLEKLYKELHAAHPDFQILGFPCNQFGGQDPGSNDEIQNFCQVNYGVTFPVLGKVDVNGDKADPVFEWLKSEKPGLMGLKRVKWNFEKFLIGRDGKVIGRWASTTKPEALKADIEKALKASNYPPHHTTPLHTPAMPTAGPLAPPALAAKIPKLTPRKRASDRAPPSTPPPPTPALPAPPPDLASHSYTPPTRRILSPADHALFLASPTCDLVTGFIFGVSDSVRGRPISSLSAADTSPVVDSIVHILDSAEEILEKNPPEDTGSRFGNPVFRTFLDGVSAALPSWHASLGLHDEAQVAEISVYLHNAFGNKRRIDYGSGHELNFFLWLLCLNRLALLPRQTFPALALRILPRYLDLMRRIQGAYYLEPAGSHGVWGLDDYQFLPFLFGAAQLLHHPYITPKAIHNALVLEEERREWLYLDQVAYVNSVKNVDGLRWHSPMLDDISSARDWGKIEGGMRKMFVKEILSKLPVMQHFLFGSLIPAEEGMSHEEDFGLADEEDEDEGGELRVFSDEDGKRHVHASKGWGDCCGIRVPAAVGAEGEERKGGVQRLRRVPFD
;
A
#
# COMPACT_ATOMS: atom_id res chain seq x y z
N MET A 1 -17.64 -3.75 26.48
CA MET A 1 -16.86 -4.85 25.89
C MET A 1 -17.54 -6.15 26.25
N SER A 2 -17.77 -7.03 25.27
CA SER A 2 -18.50 -8.30 25.44
C SER A 2 -17.77 -9.25 26.41
N SER A 3 -18.52 -9.99 27.23
CA SER A 3 -18.01 -11.03 28.15
C SER A 3 -17.76 -12.39 27.48
N ALA A 4 -17.94 -12.48 26.16
CA ALA A 4 -17.75 -13.68 25.37
C ALA A 4 -16.27 -14.09 25.31
N THR A 5 -16.01 -15.37 25.45
CA THR A 5 -14.65 -15.96 25.39
C THR A 5 -14.37 -16.67 24.08
N THR A 6 -15.41 -17.02 23.31
CA THR A 6 -15.31 -17.71 22.03
C THR A 6 -16.31 -17.18 21.01
N PHE A 7 -16.06 -17.40 19.73
CA PHE A 7 -16.98 -17.05 18.64
C PHE A 7 -18.39 -17.66 18.81
N PHE A 8 -18.50 -18.83 19.43
CA PHE A 8 -19.77 -19.55 19.58
C PHE A 8 -20.69 -19.01 20.68
N ASP A 9 -20.21 -18.03 21.45
CA ASP A 9 -20.97 -17.35 22.51
C ASP A 9 -21.86 -16.22 21.95
N PHE A 10 -21.65 -15.81 20.69
CA PHE A 10 -22.42 -14.73 20.05
C PHE A 10 -23.72 -15.21 19.40
N LYS A 11 -24.65 -14.26 19.27
CA LYS A 11 -25.98 -14.45 18.67
C LYS A 11 -26.31 -13.30 17.72
N PRO A 12 -25.62 -13.19 16.56
CA PRO A 12 -25.94 -12.17 15.56
C PRO A 12 -27.38 -12.34 15.06
N LYS A 13 -27.90 -11.34 14.34
CA LYS A 13 -29.26 -11.41 13.79
C LYS A 13 -29.30 -12.20 12.49
N ASP A 14 -30.32 -13.03 12.31
CA ASP A 14 -30.64 -13.66 11.03
C ASP A 14 -31.29 -12.66 10.04
N LYS A 15 -31.61 -13.12 8.83
CA LYS A 15 -32.26 -12.31 7.80
C LYS A 15 -33.64 -11.75 8.21
N LYS A 16 -34.31 -12.37 9.18
CA LYS A 16 -35.60 -11.92 9.73
C LYS A 16 -35.44 -11.02 10.95
N GLY A 17 -34.21 -10.78 11.40
CA GLY A 17 -33.90 -9.98 12.58
C GLY A 17 -33.95 -10.74 13.91
N ASN A 18 -34.15 -12.07 13.90
CA ASN A 18 -34.15 -12.91 15.09
C ASN A 18 -32.72 -13.27 15.51
N GLU A 19 -32.51 -13.64 16.77
CA GLU A 19 -31.22 -14.17 17.21
C GLU A 19 -30.86 -15.46 16.46
N TYR A 20 -29.66 -15.49 15.88
CA TYR A 20 -29.02 -16.66 15.27
C TYR A 20 -27.91 -17.14 16.20
N PRO A 21 -28.20 -18.05 17.16
CA PRO A 21 -27.17 -18.52 18.09
C PRO A 21 -26.09 -19.30 17.34
N LEU A 22 -24.82 -18.94 17.55
CA LEU A 22 -23.69 -19.62 16.91
C LEU A 22 -23.26 -20.90 17.63
N THR A 23 -23.83 -21.18 18.80
CA THR A 23 -23.55 -22.38 19.61
C THR A 23 -23.68 -23.72 18.84
N PRO A 24 -24.65 -23.92 17.93
CA PRO A 24 -24.73 -25.14 17.11
C PRO A 24 -23.55 -25.35 16.15
N LEU A 25 -22.74 -24.32 15.89
CA LEU A 25 -21.53 -24.41 15.08
C LEU A 25 -20.30 -24.82 15.90
N LYS A 26 -20.43 -25.02 17.21
CA LYS A 26 -19.32 -25.44 18.08
C LYS A 26 -18.72 -26.75 17.59
N GLY A 27 -17.39 -26.79 17.48
CA GLY A 27 -16.67 -27.94 16.93
C GLY A 27 -16.53 -27.94 15.40
N LYS A 28 -17.15 -26.97 14.70
CA LYS A 28 -16.98 -26.75 13.25
C LYS A 28 -15.89 -25.72 12.98
N VAL A 29 -15.32 -25.76 11.77
CA VAL A 29 -14.51 -24.67 11.23
C VAL A 29 -15.44 -23.71 10.49
N VAL A 30 -15.38 -22.42 10.82
CA VAL A 30 -16.31 -21.43 10.28
C VAL A 30 -15.55 -20.31 9.56
N LEU A 31 -15.88 -20.04 8.31
CA LEU A 31 -15.43 -18.85 7.59
C LEU A 31 -16.50 -17.76 7.67
N VAL A 32 -16.17 -16.66 8.34
CA VAL A 32 -17.02 -15.47 8.46
C VAL A 32 -16.61 -14.47 7.38
N VAL A 33 -17.58 -13.97 6.60
CA VAL A 33 -17.33 -13.00 5.54
C VAL A 33 -18.33 -11.86 5.65
N ASN A 34 -17.87 -10.59 5.71
CA ASN A 34 -18.79 -9.47 5.50
C ASN A 34 -19.05 -9.29 4.01
N THR A 35 -20.30 -9.23 3.55
CA THR A 35 -20.65 -9.30 2.13
C THR A 35 -21.40 -8.06 1.67
N ALA A 36 -21.43 -7.81 0.36
CA ALA A 36 -22.29 -6.79 -0.24
C ALA A 36 -22.69 -7.14 -1.68
N SER A 37 -23.86 -6.69 -2.11
CA SER A 37 -24.41 -6.97 -3.45
C SER A 37 -23.89 -6.07 -4.57
N LYS A 38 -23.47 -4.83 -4.28
CA LYS A 38 -23.02 -3.84 -5.29
C LYS A 38 -21.56 -3.43 -5.11
N CYS A 39 -20.72 -4.42 -4.81
CA CYS A 39 -19.29 -4.25 -4.59
C CYS A 39 -18.47 -4.72 -5.81
N GLY A 40 -17.31 -4.12 -6.10
CA GLY A 40 -16.38 -4.66 -7.10
C GLY A 40 -15.89 -6.08 -6.78
N PHE A 41 -15.99 -6.51 -5.52
CA PHE A 41 -15.66 -7.87 -5.08
C PHE A 41 -16.86 -8.82 -5.03
N THR A 42 -18.07 -8.39 -5.44
CA THR A 42 -19.27 -9.22 -5.49
C THR A 42 -19.08 -10.55 -6.26
N PRO A 43 -18.33 -10.60 -7.38
CA PRO A 43 -18.04 -11.87 -8.07
C PRO A 43 -17.38 -12.94 -7.18
N GLN A 44 -16.80 -12.57 -6.03
CA GLN A 44 -16.26 -13.54 -5.08
C GLN A 44 -17.34 -14.44 -4.44
N PHE A 45 -18.63 -14.10 -4.54
CA PHE A 45 -19.70 -15.03 -4.16
C PHE A 45 -19.59 -16.36 -4.92
N GLU A 46 -19.21 -16.35 -6.20
CA GLU A 46 -19.01 -17.58 -6.99
C GLU A 46 -17.87 -18.42 -6.42
N GLY A 47 -16.73 -17.78 -6.12
CA GLY A 47 -15.57 -18.44 -5.53
C GLY A 47 -15.87 -18.99 -4.14
N LEU A 48 -16.60 -18.24 -3.30
CA LEU A 48 -17.03 -18.67 -1.97
C LEU A 48 -18.00 -19.85 -2.06
N GLU A 49 -18.95 -19.82 -2.99
CA GLU A 49 -19.93 -20.89 -3.16
C GLU A 49 -19.28 -22.17 -3.70
N LYS A 50 -18.36 -22.04 -4.67
CA LYS A 50 -17.57 -23.17 -5.18
C LYS A 50 -16.74 -23.81 -4.06
N LEU A 51 -16.03 -22.97 -3.30
CA LEU A 51 -15.23 -23.41 -2.15
C LEU A 51 -16.11 -24.09 -1.09
N TYR A 52 -17.29 -23.53 -0.82
CA TYR A 52 -18.23 -24.09 0.14
C TYR A 52 -18.71 -25.47 -0.29
N LYS A 53 -19.22 -25.61 -1.52
CA LYS A 53 -19.70 -26.90 -2.05
C LYS A 53 -18.60 -27.96 -2.06
N GLU A 54 -17.40 -27.59 -2.51
CA GLU A 54 -16.26 -28.50 -2.60
C GLU A 54 -15.84 -29.00 -1.20
N LEU A 55 -15.60 -28.10 -0.26
CA LEU A 55 -15.13 -28.47 1.07
C LEU A 55 -16.23 -29.08 1.94
N HIS A 56 -17.47 -28.60 1.85
CA HIS A 56 -18.58 -29.12 2.65
C HIS A 56 -18.97 -30.55 2.24
N ALA A 57 -18.77 -30.93 0.97
CA ALA A 57 -18.99 -32.31 0.51
C ALA A 57 -18.00 -33.31 1.16
N ALA A 58 -16.74 -32.90 1.36
CA ALA A 58 -15.72 -33.72 2.02
C ALA A 58 -15.71 -33.56 3.56
N HIS A 59 -16.12 -32.39 4.04
CA HIS A 59 -16.05 -31.96 5.44
C HIS A 59 -17.36 -31.27 5.87
N PRO A 60 -18.40 -32.02 6.28
CA PRO A 60 -19.68 -31.45 6.73
C PRO A 60 -19.59 -30.55 7.97
N ASP A 61 -18.42 -30.52 8.60
CA ASP A 61 -18.02 -29.68 9.72
C ASP A 61 -17.31 -28.39 9.29
N PHE A 62 -17.30 -28.05 8.00
CA PHE A 62 -16.98 -26.72 7.49
C PHE A 62 -18.24 -25.90 7.22
N GLN A 63 -18.25 -24.62 7.62
CA GLN A 63 -19.37 -23.69 7.40
C GLN A 63 -18.88 -22.32 6.90
N ILE A 64 -19.58 -21.71 5.95
CA ILE A 64 -19.45 -20.27 5.63
C ILE A 64 -20.65 -19.51 6.22
N LEU A 65 -20.41 -18.31 6.77
CA LEU A 65 -21.44 -17.36 7.18
C LEU A 65 -21.21 -16.00 6.49
N GLY A 66 -22.18 -15.56 5.70
CA GLY A 66 -22.19 -14.23 5.09
C GLY A 66 -22.89 -13.20 5.99
N PHE A 67 -22.26 -12.06 6.19
CA PHE A 67 -22.79 -10.94 6.98
C PHE A 67 -22.92 -9.71 6.08
N PRO A 68 -24.12 -9.43 5.54
CA PRO A 68 -24.33 -8.27 4.69
C PRO A 68 -23.94 -6.97 5.40
N CYS A 69 -23.28 -6.05 4.71
CA CYS A 69 -22.78 -4.81 5.28
C CYS A 69 -22.89 -3.65 4.29
N ASN A 70 -23.52 -2.56 4.72
CA ASN A 70 -23.72 -1.35 3.90
C ASN A 70 -22.79 -0.20 4.26
N GLN A 71 -21.81 -0.42 5.15
CA GLN A 71 -20.93 0.65 5.65
C GLN A 71 -19.88 1.13 4.63
N PHE A 72 -19.69 0.37 3.54
CA PHE A 72 -18.66 0.62 2.54
C PHE A 72 -19.31 1.06 1.23
N GLY A 73 -19.25 2.37 0.94
CA GLY A 73 -19.78 2.96 -0.29
C GLY A 73 -21.30 2.77 -0.50
N GLY A 74 -22.08 2.45 0.54
CA GLY A 74 -23.51 2.20 0.40
C GLY A 74 -23.84 1.02 -0.54
N GLN A 75 -22.95 0.03 -0.62
CA GLN A 75 -22.99 -1.05 -1.62
C GLN A 75 -23.97 -2.18 -1.30
N ASP A 76 -24.68 -2.11 -0.17
CA ASP A 76 -25.72 -3.07 0.18
C ASP A 76 -26.97 -2.39 0.81
N PRO A 77 -27.60 -1.45 0.08
CA PRO A 77 -28.65 -0.61 0.65
C PRO A 77 -29.96 -1.37 0.85
N GLY A 78 -30.14 -2.50 0.17
CA GLY A 78 -31.36 -3.29 0.15
C GLY A 78 -31.74 -3.88 1.51
N SER A 79 -32.99 -4.29 1.61
CA SER A 79 -33.52 -5.09 2.74
C SER A 79 -32.86 -6.47 2.79
N ASN A 80 -32.93 -7.15 3.93
CA ASN A 80 -32.38 -8.50 4.05
C ASN A 80 -32.98 -9.46 2.99
N ASP A 81 -34.26 -9.33 2.64
CA ASP A 81 -34.89 -10.18 1.63
C ASP A 81 -34.34 -9.91 0.22
N GLU A 82 -34.11 -8.64 -0.13
CA GLU A 82 -33.48 -8.25 -1.40
C GLU A 82 -32.05 -8.78 -1.51
N ILE A 83 -31.28 -8.70 -0.43
CA ILE A 83 -29.89 -9.18 -0.37
C ILE A 83 -29.83 -10.70 -0.56
N GLN A 84 -30.74 -11.43 0.09
CA GLN A 84 -30.82 -12.89 -0.01
C GLN A 84 -31.19 -13.32 -1.42
N ASN A 85 -32.22 -12.68 -1.98
CA ASN A 85 -32.66 -12.93 -3.35
C ASN A 85 -31.52 -12.63 -4.34
N PHE A 86 -30.78 -11.54 -4.14
CA PHE A 86 -29.62 -11.21 -4.96
C PHE A 86 -28.54 -12.29 -4.91
N CYS A 87 -28.15 -12.76 -3.72
CA CYS A 87 -27.11 -13.78 -3.56
C CYS A 87 -27.54 -15.13 -4.18
N GLN A 88 -28.82 -15.48 -4.05
CA GLN A 88 -29.34 -16.73 -4.58
C GLN A 88 -29.51 -16.69 -6.11
N VAL A 89 -30.14 -15.65 -6.65
CA VAL A 89 -30.48 -15.56 -8.08
C VAL A 89 -29.24 -15.35 -8.95
N ASN A 90 -28.30 -14.50 -8.51
CA ASN A 90 -27.16 -14.13 -9.34
C ASN A 90 -25.95 -15.04 -9.16
N TYR A 91 -25.80 -15.67 -7.98
CA TYR A 91 -24.59 -16.41 -7.62
C TYR A 91 -24.85 -17.82 -7.08
N GLY A 92 -26.12 -18.22 -6.93
CA GLY A 92 -26.47 -19.57 -6.46
C GLY A 92 -25.95 -19.89 -5.05
N VAL A 93 -25.78 -18.87 -4.21
CA VAL A 93 -25.24 -19.02 -2.85
C VAL A 93 -26.13 -19.94 -2.01
N THR A 94 -25.53 -20.98 -1.43
CA THR A 94 -26.21 -21.97 -0.58
C THR A 94 -25.79 -21.91 0.89
N PHE A 95 -24.69 -21.25 1.21
CA PHE A 95 -24.30 -21.01 2.60
C PHE A 95 -25.21 -19.95 3.26
N PRO A 96 -25.40 -19.99 4.60
CA PRO A 96 -26.20 -19.01 5.30
C PRO A 96 -25.67 -17.59 5.16
N VAL A 97 -26.48 -16.71 4.58
CA VAL A 97 -26.33 -15.27 4.66
C VAL A 97 -27.24 -14.78 5.80
N LEU A 98 -26.71 -14.00 6.73
CA LEU A 98 -27.42 -13.53 7.93
C LEU A 98 -28.06 -12.16 7.69
N GLY A 99 -28.52 -11.52 8.76
CA GLY A 99 -29.05 -10.16 8.71
C GLY A 99 -27.93 -9.15 8.50
N LYS A 100 -28.27 -8.02 7.87
CA LYS A 100 -27.35 -6.90 7.68
C LYS A 100 -26.84 -6.34 9.01
N VAL A 101 -25.53 -6.16 9.12
CA VAL A 101 -24.86 -5.67 10.32
C VAL A 101 -23.89 -4.54 10.01
N ASP A 102 -23.64 -3.71 11.02
CA ASP A 102 -22.49 -2.82 11.04
C ASP A 102 -21.27 -3.63 11.52
N VAL A 103 -20.14 -3.51 10.83
CA VAL A 103 -18.89 -4.19 11.19
C VAL A 103 -17.89 -3.25 11.85
N ASN A 104 -18.13 -1.94 11.80
CA ASN A 104 -17.30 -0.86 12.34
C ASN A 104 -18.11 0.20 13.09
N GLY A 105 -17.45 0.94 13.98
CA GLY A 105 -18.03 2.06 14.73
C GLY A 105 -18.85 1.64 15.95
N ASP A 106 -19.49 2.61 16.60
CA ASP A 106 -20.19 2.40 17.88
C ASP A 106 -21.40 1.46 17.79
N LYS A 107 -21.91 1.24 16.56
CA LYS A 107 -23.03 0.34 16.26
C LYS A 107 -22.59 -1.02 15.74
N ALA A 108 -21.29 -1.29 15.69
CA ALA A 108 -20.78 -2.56 15.20
C ALA A 108 -21.35 -3.74 15.99
N ASP A 109 -21.69 -4.81 15.27
CA ASP A 109 -22.17 -6.04 15.90
C ASP A 109 -21.09 -6.59 16.84
N PRO A 110 -21.45 -7.03 18.07
CA PRO A 110 -20.50 -7.57 19.04
C PRO A 110 -19.59 -8.67 18.48
N VAL A 111 -20.07 -9.46 17.52
CA VAL A 111 -19.25 -10.50 16.87
C VAL A 111 -18.08 -9.87 16.10
N PHE A 112 -18.31 -8.79 15.36
CA PHE A 112 -17.26 -8.12 14.59
C PHE A 112 -16.31 -7.33 15.49
N GLU A 113 -16.81 -6.68 16.54
CA GLU A 113 -15.93 -6.07 17.56
C GLU A 113 -14.96 -7.10 18.15
N TRP A 114 -15.45 -8.29 18.46
CA TRP A 114 -14.62 -9.37 18.99
C TRP A 114 -13.64 -9.92 17.95
N LEU A 115 -14.10 -10.25 16.73
CA LEU A 115 -13.25 -10.77 15.65
C LEU A 115 -12.07 -9.84 15.34
N LYS A 116 -12.35 -8.54 15.22
CA LYS A 116 -11.35 -7.49 14.99
C LYS A 116 -10.35 -7.35 16.15
N SER A 117 -10.79 -7.66 17.37
CA SER A 117 -9.95 -7.59 18.57
C SER A 117 -9.02 -8.79 18.72
N GLU A 118 -9.50 -10.00 18.39
CA GLU A 118 -8.75 -11.25 18.44
C GLU A 118 -7.69 -11.32 17.34
N LYS A 119 -8.04 -10.86 16.13
CA LYS A 119 -7.11 -10.82 15.00
C LYS A 119 -7.13 -9.42 14.35
N PRO A 120 -6.33 -8.46 14.87
CA PRO A 120 -6.15 -7.20 14.17
C PRO A 120 -5.48 -7.46 12.81
N GLY A 121 -5.80 -6.62 11.83
CA GLY A 121 -5.15 -6.61 10.53
C GLY A 121 -3.71 -6.10 10.59
N LEU A 122 -3.12 -5.88 9.42
CA LEU A 122 -1.76 -5.36 9.30
C LEU A 122 -1.58 -4.07 10.11
N MET A 123 -0.41 -3.86 10.72
CA MET A 123 -0.10 -2.73 11.60
C MET A 123 -0.97 -2.63 12.88
N GLY A 124 -1.68 -3.69 13.27
CA GLY A 124 -2.54 -3.68 14.45
C GLY A 124 -3.90 -3.01 14.22
N LEU A 125 -4.23 -2.69 12.97
CA LEU A 125 -5.48 -2.06 12.57
C LEU A 125 -6.64 -3.01 12.82
N LYS A 126 -7.55 -2.64 13.72
CA LYS A 126 -8.70 -3.49 14.06
C LYS A 126 -9.81 -3.38 13.03
N ARG A 127 -10.05 -2.19 12.48
CA ARG A 127 -11.15 -1.86 11.56
C ARG A 127 -11.25 -2.85 10.39
N VAL A 128 -12.47 -3.26 10.02
CA VAL A 128 -12.72 -3.99 8.77
C VAL A 128 -12.62 -2.99 7.62
N LYS A 129 -11.78 -3.27 6.63
CA LYS A 129 -11.36 -2.31 5.61
C LYS A 129 -12.40 -2.16 4.50
N TRP A 130 -13.05 -3.25 4.11
CA TRP A 130 -14.03 -3.25 3.02
C TRP A 130 -14.95 -4.48 3.07
N ASN A 131 -15.91 -4.54 2.15
CA ASN A 131 -16.70 -5.75 1.89
C ASN A 131 -15.81 -6.90 1.39
N PHE A 132 -16.17 -8.13 1.74
CA PHE A 132 -15.48 -9.39 1.49
C PHE A 132 -14.21 -9.62 2.31
N GLU A 133 -14.08 -9.00 3.49
CA GLU A 133 -13.05 -9.38 4.45
C GLU A 133 -13.43 -10.71 5.13
N LYS A 134 -12.46 -11.62 5.29
CA LYS A 134 -12.71 -12.97 5.79
C LYS A 134 -12.02 -13.22 7.12
N PHE A 135 -12.70 -13.92 8.02
CA PHE A 135 -12.15 -14.43 9.27
C PHE A 135 -12.37 -15.95 9.34
N LEU A 136 -11.30 -16.72 9.57
CA LEU A 136 -11.40 -18.17 9.76
C LEU A 136 -11.40 -18.48 11.24
N ILE A 137 -12.41 -19.22 11.69
CA ILE A 137 -12.63 -19.61 13.07
C ILE A 137 -12.38 -21.10 13.21
N GLY A 138 -11.58 -21.46 14.22
CA GLY A 138 -11.29 -22.84 14.56
C GLY A 138 -12.43 -23.53 15.31
N ARG A 139 -12.30 -24.84 15.47
CA ARG A 139 -13.27 -25.68 16.22
C ARG A 139 -13.40 -25.28 17.69
N ASP A 140 -12.36 -24.68 18.25
CA ASP A 140 -12.30 -24.13 19.61
C ASP A 140 -12.96 -22.74 19.72
N GLY A 141 -13.38 -22.16 18.60
CA GLY A 141 -14.03 -20.87 18.53
C GLY A 141 -13.06 -19.69 18.52
N LYS A 142 -11.75 -19.91 18.31
CA LYS A 142 -10.74 -18.86 18.18
C LYS A 142 -10.49 -18.46 16.73
N VAL A 143 -10.03 -17.23 16.51
CA VAL A 143 -9.73 -16.72 15.16
C VAL A 143 -8.36 -17.22 14.67
N ILE A 144 -8.37 -18.14 13.70
CA ILE A 144 -7.19 -18.74 13.07
C ILE A 144 -6.56 -17.78 12.06
N GLY A 145 -7.36 -17.02 11.31
CA GLY A 145 -6.85 -16.16 10.25
C GLY A 145 -7.80 -15.03 9.90
N ARG A 146 -7.25 -14.01 9.25
CA ARG A 146 -7.96 -12.83 8.75
C ARG A 146 -7.37 -12.45 7.40
N TRP A 147 -8.20 -12.26 6.38
CA TRP A 147 -7.76 -11.93 5.02
C TRP A 147 -8.55 -10.75 4.47
N ALA A 148 -7.84 -9.88 3.76
CA ALA A 148 -8.40 -8.70 3.12
C ALA A 148 -9.38 -9.08 2.00
N SER A 149 -10.18 -8.10 1.58
CA SER A 149 -11.13 -8.23 0.47
C SER A 149 -10.49 -8.68 -0.84
N THR A 150 -9.22 -8.32 -1.07
CA THR A 150 -8.46 -8.70 -2.27
C THR A 150 -8.03 -10.17 -2.29
N THR A 151 -8.01 -10.85 -1.15
CA THR A 151 -7.72 -12.28 -1.11
C THR A 151 -8.88 -13.06 -1.71
N LYS A 152 -8.62 -13.70 -2.85
CA LYS A 152 -9.61 -14.54 -3.54
C LYS A 152 -9.99 -15.76 -2.69
N PRO A 153 -11.25 -16.24 -2.73
CA PRO A 153 -11.70 -17.38 -1.94
C PRO A 153 -10.86 -18.64 -2.12
N GLU A 154 -10.37 -18.90 -3.34
CA GLU A 154 -9.59 -20.10 -3.67
C GLU A 154 -8.25 -20.15 -2.91
N ALA A 155 -7.66 -18.99 -2.61
CA ALA A 155 -6.42 -18.89 -1.85
C ALA A 155 -6.59 -19.33 -0.39
N LEU A 156 -7.82 -19.38 0.12
CA LEU A 156 -8.11 -19.78 1.50
C LEU A 156 -8.14 -21.31 1.68
N LYS A 157 -8.23 -22.07 0.59
CA LYS A 157 -8.47 -23.53 0.63
C LYS A 157 -7.45 -24.27 1.48
N ALA A 158 -6.16 -23.98 1.29
CA ALA A 158 -5.08 -24.63 2.04
C ALA A 158 -5.16 -24.35 3.55
N ASP A 159 -5.45 -23.10 3.95
CA ASP A 159 -5.60 -22.72 5.36
C ASP A 159 -6.84 -23.34 6.00
N ILE A 160 -7.95 -23.45 5.25
CA ILE A 160 -9.18 -24.08 5.71
C ILE A 160 -8.96 -25.60 5.89
N GLU A 161 -8.37 -26.28 4.91
CA GLU A 161 -8.04 -27.70 5.02
C GLU A 161 -7.08 -27.99 6.19
N LYS A 162 -6.10 -27.11 6.41
CA LYS A 162 -5.20 -27.19 7.57
C LYS A 162 -5.99 -27.08 8.87
N ALA A 163 -6.93 -26.14 8.96
CA ALA A 163 -7.81 -26.00 10.12
C ALA A 163 -8.74 -27.21 10.32
N LEU A 164 -9.20 -27.83 9.24
CA LEU A 164 -10.05 -29.03 9.26
C LEU A 164 -9.28 -30.28 9.70
N LYS A 165 -8.01 -30.42 9.27
CA LYS A 165 -7.10 -31.52 9.61
C LYS A 165 -6.51 -31.42 11.01
N ALA A 166 -6.40 -30.22 11.57
CA ALA A 166 -5.88 -29.98 12.92
C ALA A 166 -6.77 -30.70 13.96
N SER A 167 -6.37 -31.92 14.32
CA SER A 167 -6.89 -32.66 15.44
C SER A 167 -6.13 -32.17 16.67
N ASN A 168 -6.82 -31.53 17.62
CA ASN A 168 -6.63 -31.83 19.05
C ASN A 168 -7.51 -30.98 19.96
N TYR A 169 -8.22 -31.71 20.82
CA TYR A 169 -8.60 -31.29 22.16
C TYR A 169 -7.71 -32.06 23.15
N PRO A 170 -7.20 -31.42 24.22
CA PRO A 170 -7.40 -31.96 25.56
C PRO A 170 -7.85 -30.88 26.58
N PRO A 171 -8.33 -31.29 27.78
CA PRO A 171 -9.36 -30.62 28.55
C PRO A 171 -8.87 -29.45 29.42
N HIS A 172 -9.74 -28.46 29.61
CA HIS A 172 -9.49 -27.33 30.50
C HIS A 172 -9.55 -27.75 31.97
N HIS A 173 -8.46 -27.45 32.68
CA HIS A 173 -8.43 -27.40 34.15
C HIS A 173 -9.39 -26.32 34.67
N THR A 174 -10.29 -26.73 35.56
CA THR A 174 -11.11 -25.85 36.39
C THR A 174 -10.29 -25.32 37.57
N THR A 175 -10.35 -24.02 37.82
CA THR A 175 -9.97 -23.40 39.10
C THR A 175 -11.11 -22.49 39.54
N PRO A 176 -11.52 -22.48 40.83
CA PRO A 176 -12.82 -21.92 41.22
C PRO A 176 -12.78 -20.39 41.42
N LEU A 177 -13.88 -19.74 41.06
CA LEU A 177 -14.15 -18.33 41.34
C LEU A 177 -14.55 -18.12 42.81
N HIS A 178 -13.88 -17.16 43.46
CA HIS A 178 -14.29 -16.56 44.73
C HIS A 178 -15.38 -15.52 44.46
N THR A 179 -16.50 -15.61 45.18
CA THR A 179 -17.58 -14.61 45.15
C THR A 179 -17.29 -13.50 46.16
N PRO A 180 -17.63 -12.23 45.88
CA PRO A 180 -17.90 -11.28 46.94
C PRO A 180 -19.39 -10.94 47.01
N ALA A 181 -19.90 -10.91 48.25
CA ALA A 181 -21.24 -10.50 48.61
C ALA A 181 -21.45 -8.99 48.48
N MET A 182 -22.70 -8.59 48.20
CA MET A 182 -23.16 -7.20 48.23
C MET A 182 -23.34 -6.70 49.67
N PRO A 183 -23.23 -5.38 49.92
CA PRO A 183 -23.89 -4.74 51.04
C PRO A 183 -25.13 -3.93 50.60
N THR A 184 -26.05 -3.86 51.55
CA THR A 184 -27.39 -3.29 51.55
C THR A 184 -27.42 -1.77 51.47
N ALA A 185 -28.51 -1.24 50.87
CA ALA A 185 -28.79 0.18 50.74
C ALA A 185 -29.45 0.77 52.01
N GLY A 186 -29.03 1.97 52.41
CA GLY A 186 -29.69 2.85 53.38
C GLY A 186 -29.93 4.25 52.79
N PRO A 187 -30.81 5.09 53.37
CA PRO A 187 -31.45 6.21 52.68
C PRO A 187 -30.54 7.42 52.46
N LEU A 188 -30.78 8.11 51.35
CA LEU A 188 -30.04 9.26 50.82
C LEU A 188 -30.33 10.56 51.61
N ALA A 189 -29.26 11.25 52.05
CA ALA A 189 -29.25 12.69 52.27
C ALA A 189 -28.50 13.37 51.09
N PRO A 190 -28.95 14.53 50.58
CA PRO A 190 -28.35 15.11 49.38
C PRO A 190 -27.03 15.84 49.69
N PRO A 191 -25.88 15.51 49.08
CA PRO A 191 -24.65 16.29 49.24
C PRO A 191 -24.45 17.29 48.10
N ALA A 192 -24.05 18.49 48.50
CA ALA A 192 -23.77 19.66 47.67
C ALA A 192 -22.80 19.40 46.49
N LEU A 193 -23.21 19.83 45.29
CA LEU A 193 -22.52 19.63 44.02
C LEU A 193 -21.21 20.42 43.85
N ALA A 194 -20.81 21.26 44.79
CA ALA A 194 -19.61 22.10 44.67
C ALA A 194 -18.29 21.40 45.09
N ALA A 195 -18.35 20.21 45.70
CA ALA A 195 -17.15 19.51 46.21
C ALA A 195 -16.66 18.33 45.34
N LYS A 196 -17.23 18.14 44.14
CA LYS A 196 -16.89 17.03 43.21
C LYS A 196 -16.19 17.49 41.94
N ILE A 197 -15.15 18.32 42.06
CA ILE A 197 -14.14 18.42 40.99
C ILE A 197 -12.93 17.61 41.44
N PRO A 198 -12.65 16.43 40.83
CA PRO A 198 -11.41 15.72 41.11
C PRO A 198 -10.22 16.62 40.76
N LYS A 199 -9.27 16.77 41.68
CA LYS A 199 -7.99 17.42 41.36
C LYS A 199 -7.36 16.68 40.18
N LEU A 200 -6.96 17.42 39.13
CA LEU A 200 -6.24 16.89 37.98
C LEU A 200 -4.90 16.29 38.44
N THR A 201 -4.90 15.02 38.83
CA THR A 201 -3.68 14.24 39.01
C THR A 201 -3.18 13.81 37.62
N PRO A 202 -1.89 14.03 37.29
CA PRO A 202 -1.31 13.51 36.07
C PRO A 202 -1.58 12.00 35.97
N ARG A 203 -2.18 11.58 34.87
CA ARG A 203 -2.49 10.16 34.62
C ARG A 203 -1.18 9.38 34.65
N LYS A 204 -0.98 8.50 35.65
CA LYS A 204 0.09 7.50 35.62
C LYS A 204 -0.02 6.77 34.27
N ARG A 205 1.06 6.82 33.47
CA ARG A 205 1.18 6.09 32.21
C ARG A 205 0.78 4.64 32.46
N ALA A 206 -0.28 4.18 31.83
CA ALA A 206 -0.57 2.75 31.76
C ALA A 206 0.60 2.10 31.02
N SER A 207 1.30 1.18 31.70
CA SER A 207 2.35 0.37 31.11
C SER A 207 1.81 -0.41 29.93
N ASP A 208 2.57 -0.43 28.83
CA ASP A 208 2.27 -1.04 27.55
C ASP A 208 1.71 -2.46 27.69
N ARG A 209 0.47 -2.64 27.20
CA ARG A 209 -0.18 -3.95 27.02
C ARG A 209 -0.52 -4.21 25.55
N ALA A 210 0.24 -3.60 24.63
CA ALA A 210 0.26 -4.04 23.24
C ALA A 210 1.27 -5.20 23.11
N PRO A 211 0.95 -6.28 22.38
CA PRO A 211 1.99 -7.25 22.02
C PRO A 211 3.14 -6.51 21.32
N PRO A 212 4.40 -6.92 21.53
CA PRO A 212 5.52 -6.26 20.89
C PRO A 212 5.32 -6.36 19.38
N SER A 213 5.07 -5.22 18.72
CA SER A 213 5.20 -5.15 17.28
C SER A 213 6.61 -5.59 16.93
N THR A 214 6.78 -6.41 15.89
CA THR A 214 8.12 -6.71 15.37
C THR A 214 8.93 -5.41 15.26
N PRO A 215 10.21 -5.38 15.64
CA PRO A 215 11.01 -4.18 15.45
C PRO A 215 11.02 -3.80 13.96
N PRO A 216 11.12 -2.50 13.61
CA PRO A 216 11.35 -2.11 12.23
C PRO A 216 12.67 -2.72 11.73
N PRO A 217 12.77 -3.03 10.42
CA PRO A 217 14.02 -3.55 9.87
C PRO A 217 15.13 -2.51 10.10
N PRO A 218 16.33 -2.95 10.55
CA PRO A 218 17.45 -2.04 10.76
C PRO A 218 17.92 -1.47 9.43
N THR A 219 18.65 -0.35 9.47
CA THR A 219 19.37 0.18 8.31
C THR A 219 20.63 -0.65 8.08
N PRO A 220 20.75 -1.38 6.94
CA PRO A 220 21.99 -2.07 6.60
C PRO A 220 23.15 -1.08 6.47
N ALA A 221 24.36 -1.55 6.73
CA ALA A 221 25.55 -0.72 6.56
C ALA A 221 25.77 -0.45 5.07
N LEU A 222 25.63 0.81 4.65
CA LEU A 222 25.96 1.20 3.27
C LEU A 222 27.48 1.10 3.04
N PRO A 223 27.98 0.21 2.17
CA PRO A 223 29.41 0.05 1.90
C PRO A 223 29.99 1.33 1.30
N ALA A 224 31.27 1.59 1.56
CA ALA A 224 31.97 2.70 0.95
C ALA A 224 31.96 2.58 -0.60
N PRO A 225 31.99 3.70 -1.35
CA PRO A 225 32.22 3.68 -2.79
C PRO A 225 33.48 2.88 -3.13
N PRO A 226 33.55 2.19 -4.28
CA PRO A 226 34.75 1.46 -4.68
C PRO A 226 35.93 2.45 -4.77
N PRO A 227 37.11 2.09 -4.23
CA PRO A 227 38.22 3.04 -4.07
C PRO A 227 38.92 3.41 -5.39
N ASP A 228 38.82 2.56 -6.40
CA ASP A 228 39.37 2.78 -7.74
C ASP A 228 38.37 2.28 -8.79
N LEU A 229 37.91 3.20 -9.64
CA LEU A 229 37.00 2.93 -10.75
C LEU A 229 37.67 3.17 -12.11
N ALA A 230 38.97 3.49 -12.16
CA ALA A 230 39.67 3.79 -13.41
C ALA A 230 39.75 2.57 -14.35
N SER A 231 39.76 1.36 -13.80
CA SER A 231 39.73 0.09 -14.54
C SER A 231 38.38 -0.62 -14.47
N HIS A 232 37.33 0.06 -14.00
CA HIS A 232 36.01 -0.56 -13.85
C HIS A 232 35.34 -0.73 -15.22
N SER A 233 34.78 -1.91 -15.47
CA SER A 233 34.04 -2.18 -16.71
C SER A 233 32.55 -1.96 -16.47
N TYR A 234 32.01 -0.90 -17.06
CA TYR A 234 30.59 -0.61 -17.01
C TYR A 234 29.80 -1.55 -17.91
N THR A 235 28.58 -1.89 -17.50
CA THR A 235 27.71 -2.81 -18.22
C THR A 235 26.30 -2.24 -18.30
N PRO A 236 25.62 -2.32 -19.45
CA PRO A 236 24.22 -1.91 -19.56
C PRO A 236 23.34 -2.60 -18.51
N PRO A 237 22.49 -1.87 -17.78
CA PRO A 237 21.59 -2.47 -16.81
C PRO A 237 20.59 -3.41 -17.47
N THR A 238 20.45 -4.62 -16.94
CA THR A 238 19.56 -5.67 -17.47
C THR A 238 18.65 -6.23 -16.37
N ARG A 239 17.55 -6.87 -16.74
CA ARG A 239 16.69 -7.56 -15.76
C ARG A 239 17.32 -8.88 -15.37
N ARG A 240 17.35 -9.15 -14.06
CA ARG A 240 17.94 -10.39 -13.51
C ARG A 240 17.00 -11.12 -12.56
N ILE A 241 15.92 -10.48 -12.12
CA ILE A 241 14.87 -11.13 -11.34
C ILE A 241 13.86 -11.71 -12.32
N LEU A 242 14.23 -12.86 -12.88
CA LEU A 242 13.45 -13.60 -13.87
C LEU A 242 12.92 -14.91 -13.30
N SER A 243 12.89 -15.07 -11.97
CA SER A 243 12.29 -16.21 -11.27
C SER A 243 12.01 -15.93 -9.80
N PRO A 244 11.07 -16.66 -9.17
CA PRO A 244 10.99 -16.69 -7.71
C PRO A 244 12.32 -17.07 -7.05
N ALA A 245 13.14 -17.90 -7.73
CA ALA A 245 14.48 -18.25 -7.28
C ALA A 245 15.44 -17.05 -7.37
N ASP A 246 15.47 -16.34 -8.49
CA ASP A 246 16.27 -15.11 -8.65
C ASP A 246 15.85 -14.05 -7.64
N HIS A 247 14.55 -13.96 -7.36
CA HIS A 247 14.04 -13.02 -6.37
C HIS A 247 14.48 -13.39 -4.96
N ALA A 248 14.49 -14.67 -4.62
CA ALA A 248 15.05 -15.14 -3.35
C ALA A 248 16.56 -14.86 -3.26
N LEU A 249 17.31 -15.05 -4.35
CA LEU A 249 18.73 -14.68 -4.43
C LEU A 249 18.91 -13.17 -4.21
N PHE A 250 18.08 -12.34 -4.86
CA PHE A 250 18.11 -10.89 -4.65
C PHE A 250 17.87 -10.53 -3.20
N LEU A 251 16.83 -11.07 -2.57
CA LEU A 251 16.50 -10.74 -1.18
C LEU A 251 17.60 -11.11 -0.19
N ALA A 252 18.45 -12.09 -0.53
CA ALA A 252 19.60 -12.51 0.26
C ALA A 252 20.93 -11.83 -0.16
N SER A 253 20.94 -11.03 -1.22
CA SER A 253 22.17 -10.50 -1.82
C SER A 253 22.71 -9.25 -1.10
N PRO A 254 24.03 -8.99 -1.17
CA PRO A 254 24.61 -7.71 -0.77
C PRO A 254 24.02 -6.53 -1.55
N THR A 255 23.46 -6.75 -2.74
CA THR A 255 22.81 -5.70 -3.54
C THR A 255 21.48 -5.27 -2.94
N CYS A 256 20.67 -6.19 -2.41
CA CYS A 256 19.47 -5.81 -1.66
C CYS A 256 19.84 -5.01 -0.40
N ASP A 257 20.90 -5.41 0.31
CA ASP A 257 21.44 -4.64 1.45
C ASP A 257 21.98 -3.27 1.04
N LEU A 258 22.63 -3.16 -0.13
CA LEU A 258 23.12 -1.90 -0.69
C LEU A 258 21.97 -0.93 -0.95
N VAL A 259 20.92 -1.38 -1.66
CA VAL A 259 19.73 -0.57 -1.97
C VAL A 259 19.01 -0.17 -0.69
N THR A 260 18.77 -1.13 0.20
CA THR A 260 18.09 -0.88 1.48
C THR A 260 18.90 0.06 2.37
N GLY A 261 20.22 -0.14 2.47
CA GLY A 261 21.14 0.69 3.24
C GLY A 261 21.22 2.12 2.71
N PHE A 262 21.13 2.31 1.39
CA PHE A 262 21.07 3.64 0.79
C PHE A 262 19.76 4.35 1.11
N ILE A 263 18.61 3.74 0.79
CA ILE A 263 17.28 4.34 1.01
C ILE A 263 17.05 4.62 2.50
N PHE A 264 17.36 3.66 3.37
CA PHE A 264 17.18 3.84 4.81
C PHE A 264 18.23 4.78 5.40
N GLY A 265 19.44 4.85 4.83
CA GLY A 265 20.44 5.85 5.20
C GLY A 265 19.98 7.27 4.89
N VAL A 266 19.36 7.49 3.72
CA VAL A 266 18.72 8.76 3.38
C VAL A 266 17.58 9.08 4.35
N SER A 267 16.71 8.11 4.63
CA SER A 267 15.61 8.25 5.61
C SER A 267 16.13 8.61 7.01
N ASP A 268 17.20 7.95 7.48
CA ASP A 268 17.83 8.22 8.77
C ASP A 268 18.39 9.64 8.84
N SER A 269 18.95 10.15 7.74
CA SER A 269 19.62 11.45 7.68
C SER A 269 18.70 12.65 7.89
N VAL A 270 17.38 12.46 7.70
CA VAL A 270 16.37 13.51 7.81
C VAL A 270 15.53 13.43 9.09
N ARG A 271 15.89 12.54 10.04
CA ARG A 271 15.11 12.38 11.28
C ARG A 271 15.02 13.68 12.07
N GLY A 272 13.80 14.17 12.30
CA GLY A 272 13.55 15.40 13.05
C GLY A 272 13.95 16.69 12.31
N ARG A 273 14.17 16.64 10.99
CA ARG A 273 14.66 17.77 10.19
C ARG A 273 13.57 18.29 9.24
N PRO A 274 13.12 19.56 9.36
CA PRO A 274 12.29 20.19 8.34
C PRO A 274 13.11 20.52 7.08
N ILE A 275 12.45 20.77 5.95
CA ILE A 275 13.11 21.13 4.68
C ILE A 275 14.03 22.35 4.84
N SER A 276 13.58 23.39 5.55
CA SER A 276 14.37 24.60 5.82
C SER A 276 15.62 24.38 6.69
N SER A 277 15.79 23.21 7.30
CA SER A 277 16.98 22.89 8.12
C SER A 277 18.20 22.45 7.32
N LEU A 278 18.11 22.41 5.99
CA LEU A 278 19.27 22.16 5.15
C LEU A 278 20.33 23.24 5.35
N SER A 279 21.57 22.80 5.56
CA SER A 279 22.73 23.66 5.71
C SER A 279 23.66 23.53 4.50
N ALA A 280 24.61 24.45 4.36
CA ALA A 280 25.64 24.37 3.32
C ALA A 280 26.51 23.10 3.44
N ALA A 281 26.59 22.47 4.61
CA ALA A 281 27.31 21.21 4.81
C ALA A 281 26.57 20.00 4.23
N ASP A 282 25.25 20.11 4.04
CA ASP A 282 24.42 19.06 3.46
C ASP A 282 24.40 19.14 1.91
N THR A 283 24.99 20.16 1.31
CA THR A 283 24.96 20.40 -0.14
C THR A 283 26.35 20.24 -0.77
N SER A 284 26.37 20.10 -2.10
CA SER A 284 27.59 20.09 -2.92
C SER A 284 27.27 20.64 -4.31
N PRO A 285 28.29 21.02 -5.11
CA PRO A 285 28.05 21.40 -6.51
C PRO A 285 27.32 20.32 -7.32
N VAL A 286 27.52 19.03 -6.98
CA VAL A 286 26.80 17.90 -7.59
C VAL A 286 25.30 17.98 -7.28
N VAL A 287 24.92 18.33 -6.04
CA VAL A 287 23.50 18.52 -5.67
C VAL A 287 22.87 19.65 -6.49
N ASP A 288 23.60 20.75 -6.71
CA ASP A 288 23.13 21.86 -7.55
C ASP A 288 22.98 21.44 -9.02
N SER A 289 23.94 20.70 -9.57
CA SER A 289 23.85 20.12 -10.92
C SER A 289 22.64 19.19 -11.07
N ILE A 290 22.33 18.36 -10.07
CA ILE A 290 21.13 17.48 -10.10
C ILE A 290 19.84 18.31 -10.16
N VAL A 291 19.76 19.40 -9.38
CA VAL A 291 18.60 20.30 -9.44
C VAL A 291 18.49 20.93 -10.84
N HIS A 292 19.60 21.38 -11.42
CA HIS A 292 19.61 21.91 -12.79
C HIS A 292 19.23 20.89 -13.86
N ILE A 293 19.56 19.61 -13.66
CA ILE A 293 19.09 18.52 -14.54
C ILE A 293 17.56 18.42 -14.48
N LEU A 294 16.96 18.51 -13.28
CA LEU A 294 15.51 18.51 -13.13
C LEU A 294 14.85 19.76 -13.73
N ASP A 295 15.50 20.93 -13.62
CA ASP A 295 15.06 22.16 -14.30
C ASP A 295 15.11 22.02 -15.82
N SER A 296 16.17 21.42 -16.35
CA SER A 296 16.29 21.14 -17.78
C SER A 296 15.23 20.13 -18.26
N ALA A 297 14.89 19.12 -17.45
CA ALA A 297 13.78 18.21 -17.73
C ALA A 297 12.43 18.94 -17.75
N GLU A 298 12.23 19.92 -16.87
CA GLU A 298 11.05 20.80 -16.91
C GLU A 298 10.99 21.64 -18.18
N GLU A 299 12.11 22.19 -18.65
CA GLU A 299 12.15 22.90 -19.94
C GLU A 299 11.78 21.98 -21.12
N ILE A 300 12.12 20.69 -21.06
CA ILE A 300 11.70 19.71 -22.07
C ILE A 300 10.18 19.49 -22.00
N LEU A 301 9.60 19.41 -20.80
CA LEU A 301 8.14 19.36 -20.61
C LEU A 301 7.47 20.60 -21.22
N GLU A 302 7.99 21.80 -20.96
CA GLU A 302 7.44 23.06 -21.50
C GLU A 302 7.51 23.15 -23.03
N LYS A 303 8.55 22.58 -23.65
CA LYS A 303 8.71 22.48 -25.11
C LYS A 303 7.80 21.42 -25.74
N ASN A 304 7.22 20.52 -24.94
CA ASN A 304 6.34 19.44 -25.37
C ASN A 304 4.97 19.55 -24.68
N PRO A 305 4.19 20.63 -24.92
CA PRO A 305 2.90 20.81 -24.28
C PRO A 305 1.92 19.70 -24.67
N PRO A 306 1.02 19.28 -23.77
CA PRO A 306 0.09 18.20 -24.05
C PRO A 306 -0.90 18.55 -25.14
N GLU A 307 -1.17 17.60 -26.03
CA GLU A 307 -2.19 17.75 -27.08
C GLU A 307 -3.61 17.51 -26.54
N ASP A 308 -4.59 18.24 -27.08
CA ASP A 308 -6.00 17.96 -26.84
C ASP A 308 -6.43 16.77 -27.69
N THR A 309 -6.51 15.60 -27.05
CA THR A 309 -6.88 14.33 -27.70
C THR A 309 -8.36 13.98 -27.53
N GLY A 310 -9.12 14.76 -26.75
CA GLY A 310 -10.46 14.38 -26.28
C GLY A 310 -10.51 13.10 -25.44
N SER A 311 -9.35 12.57 -25.03
CA SER A 311 -9.19 11.36 -24.22
C SER A 311 -8.87 11.73 -22.77
N ARG A 312 -9.30 10.89 -21.83
CA ARG A 312 -8.95 11.00 -20.40
C ARG A 312 -7.78 10.08 -20.00
N PHE A 313 -7.17 9.41 -20.98
CA PHE A 313 -6.07 8.47 -20.81
C PHE A 313 -4.75 9.10 -21.27
N GLY A 314 -3.63 8.42 -21.00
CA GLY A 314 -2.28 8.91 -21.23
C GLY A 314 -2.08 9.67 -22.55
N ASN A 315 -1.47 10.85 -22.45
CA ASN A 315 -1.22 11.74 -23.57
C ASN A 315 -0.01 11.24 -24.39
N PRO A 316 -0.14 10.99 -25.70
CA PRO A 316 0.96 10.49 -26.53
C PRO A 316 2.20 11.39 -26.58
N VAL A 317 2.06 12.70 -26.33
CA VAL A 317 3.19 13.66 -26.29
C VAL A 317 4.22 13.28 -25.21
N PHE A 318 3.82 12.50 -24.20
CA PHE A 318 4.75 11.93 -23.24
C PHE A 318 5.91 11.16 -23.90
N ARG A 319 5.66 10.52 -25.04
CA ARG A 319 6.69 9.79 -25.78
C ARG A 319 7.76 10.73 -26.33
N THR A 320 7.33 11.87 -26.88
CA THR A 320 8.22 12.94 -27.36
C THR A 320 8.98 13.59 -26.22
N PHE A 321 8.35 13.77 -25.05
CA PHE A 321 9.03 14.22 -23.84
C PHE A 321 10.17 13.28 -23.45
N LEU A 322 9.91 11.97 -23.39
CA LEU A 322 10.96 10.98 -23.08
C LEU A 322 12.05 10.92 -24.15
N ASP A 323 11.73 11.13 -25.43
CA ASP A 323 12.75 11.27 -26.49
C ASP A 323 13.64 12.49 -26.26
N GLY A 324 13.06 13.61 -25.82
CA GLY A 324 13.80 14.80 -25.41
C GLY A 324 14.71 14.53 -24.20
N VAL A 325 14.21 13.82 -23.20
CA VAL A 325 14.99 13.37 -22.03
C VAL A 325 16.18 12.53 -22.51
N SER A 326 15.95 11.50 -23.32
CA SER A 326 16.99 10.62 -23.86
C SER A 326 18.08 11.39 -24.61
N ALA A 327 17.72 12.39 -25.40
CA ALA A 327 18.67 13.25 -26.10
C ALA A 327 19.50 14.13 -25.14
N ALA A 328 18.95 14.50 -23.98
CA ALA A 328 19.61 15.36 -22.99
C ALA A 328 20.53 14.59 -22.02
N LEU A 329 20.29 13.29 -21.79
CA LEU A 329 21.03 12.46 -20.83
C LEU A 329 22.56 12.59 -20.92
N PRO A 330 23.22 12.56 -22.11
CA PRO A 330 24.68 12.69 -22.18
C PRO A 330 25.18 14.04 -21.63
N SER A 331 24.49 15.13 -21.98
CA SER A 331 24.84 16.48 -21.53
C SER A 331 24.62 16.69 -20.03
N TRP A 332 23.54 16.09 -19.50
CA TRP A 332 23.24 16.10 -18.07
C TRP A 332 24.32 15.39 -17.27
N HIS A 333 24.74 14.20 -17.70
CA HIS A 333 25.82 13.48 -17.02
C HIS A 333 27.19 14.18 -17.17
N ALA A 334 27.45 14.83 -18.31
CA ALA A 334 28.65 15.67 -18.47
C ALA A 334 28.67 16.83 -17.45
N SER A 335 27.53 17.41 -17.09
CA SER A 335 27.43 18.46 -16.05
C SER A 335 27.73 17.96 -14.63
N LEU A 336 27.73 16.64 -14.43
CA LEU A 336 28.15 15.96 -13.20
C LEU A 336 29.63 15.55 -13.22
N GLY A 337 30.37 15.88 -14.29
CA GLY A 337 31.77 15.51 -14.49
C GLY A 337 31.97 14.09 -15.02
N LEU A 338 30.94 13.47 -15.59
CA LEU A 338 30.99 12.11 -16.13
C LEU A 338 31.19 12.17 -17.65
N HIS A 339 32.29 11.58 -18.13
CA HIS A 339 32.71 11.65 -19.53
C HIS A 339 32.97 10.29 -20.18
N ASP A 340 33.02 9.22 -19.38
CA ASP A 340 33.14 7.86 -19.90
C ASP A 340 31.81 7.44 -20.53
N GLU A 341 31.83 7.10 -21.82
CA GLU A 341 30.64 6.74 -22.59
C GLU A 341 29.94 5.49 -22.02
N ALA A 342 30.70 4.48 -21.58
CA ALA A 342 30.13 3.25 -21.03
C ALA A 342 29.52 3.50 -19.64
N GLN A 343 30.17 4.34 -18.83
CA GLN A 343 29.65 4.80 -17.55
C GLN A 343 28.33 5.56 -17.74
N VAL A 344 28.31 6.53 -18.66
CA VAL A 344 27.13 7.35 -18.97
C VAL A 344 26.00 6.48 -19.51
N ALA A 345 26.30 5.53 -20.41
CA ALA A 345 25.32 4.60 -20.93
C ALA A 345 24.67 3.77 -19.81
N GLU A 346 25.45 3.25 -18.86
CA GLU A 346 24.92 2.46 -17.75
C GLU A 346 23.99 3.29 -16.85
N ILE A 347 24.46 4.44 -16.36
CA ILE A 347 23.69 5.20 -15.36
C ILE A 347 22.48 5.93 -15.98
N SER A 348 22.55 6.26 -17.27
CA SER A 348 21.45 6.94 -17.99
C SER A 348 20.18 6.11 -18.02
N VAL A 349 20.28 4.78 -18.02
CA VAL A 349 19.12 3.88 -18.01
C VAL A 349 18.26 4.09 -16.76
N TYR A 350 18.86 4.27 -15.58
CA TYR A 350 18.10 4.52 -14.34
C TYR A 350 17.40 5.88 -14.38
N LEU A 351 18.08 6.94 -14.84
CA LEU A 351 17.47 8.27 -14.91
C LEU A 351 16.38 8.35 -15.99
N HIS A 352 16.55 7.70 -17.14
CA HIS A 352 15.52 7.61 -18.16
C HIS A 352 14.25 6.92 -17.61
N ASN A 353 14.43 5.76 -16.97
CA ASN A 353 13.33 5.01 -16.35
C ASN A 353 12.72 5.71 -15.12
N ALA A 354 13.33 6.77 -14.62
CA ALA A 354 12.80 7.54 -13.50
C ALA A 354 11.57 8.39 -13.86
N PHE A 355 11.29 8.65 -15.14
CA PHE A 355 10.20 9.54 -15.56
C PHE A 355 8.90 8.82 -15.95
N GLY A 356 8.90 7.48 -16.02
CA GLY A 356 7.75 6.65 -16.39
C GLY A 356 8.06 5.72 -17.57
N ASN A 357 7.05 5.01 -18.07
CA ASN A 357 7.20 4.09 -19.20
C ASN A 357 6.64 4.66 -20.51
N LYS A 358 7.49 4.76 -21.53
CA LYS A 358 7.16 5.35 -22.85
C LYS A 358 5.98 4.68 -23.55
N ARG A 359 5.91 3.35 -23.52
CA ARG A 359 4.86 2.59 -24.23
C ARG A 359 3.53 2.68 -23.50
N ARG A 360 3.53 2.38 -22.20
CA ARG A 360 2.33 2.32 -21.36
C ARG A 360 1.79 3.69 -20.94
N ILE A 361 2.61 4.75 -21.02
CA ILE A 361 2.27 6.10 -20.56
C ILE A 361 1.81 6.05 -19.09
N ASP A 362 2.61 5.37 -18.27
CA ASP A 362 2.38 5.16 -16.85
C ASP A 362 3.59 5.60 -16.01
N TYR A 363 3.35 5.84 -14.73
CA TYR A 363 4.35 6.14 -13.73
C TYR A 363 3.94 5.55 -12.37
N GLY A 364 4.90 5.23 -11.51
CA GLY A 364 4.64 4.68 -10.18
C GLY A 364 5.92 4.47 -9.37
N SER A 365 5.78 3.83 -8.21
CA SER A 365 6.87 3.70 -7.22
C SER A 365 8.13 2.96 -7.72
N GLY A 366 8.03 2.13 -8.77
CA GLY A 366 9.21 1.54 -9.42
C GLY A 366 10.05 2.55 -10.21
N HIS A 367 9.40 3.55 -10.81
CA HIS A 367 10.07 4.67 -11.48
C HIS A 367 10.67 5.64 -10.45
N GLU A 368 9.94 5.91 -9.36
CA GLU A 368 10.46 6.65 -8.21
C GLU A 368 11.72 5.98 -7.64
N LEU A 369 11.71 4.64 -7.53
CA LEU A 369 12.87 3.87 -7.10
C LEU A 369 14.04 4.02 -8.09
N ASN A 370 13.80 3.95 -9.40
CA ASN A 370 14.83 4.17 -10.42
C ASN A 370 15.54 5.53 -10.27
N PHE A 371 14.81 6.60 -9.91
CA PHE A 371 15.42 7.89 -9.60
C PHE A 371 16.43 7.78 -8.45
N PHE A 372 16.10 7.05 -7.39
CA PHE A 372 17.01 6.82 -6.26
C PHE A 372 18.11 5.81 -6.57
N LEU A 373 17.91 4.87 -7.49
CA LEU A 373 18.97 3.99 -7.99
C LEU A 373 20.00 4.78 -8.80
N TRP A 374 19.55 5.77 -9.60
CA TRP A 374 20.47 6.71 -10.24
C TRP A 374 21.30 7.51 -9.23
N LEU A 375 20.67 8.03 -8.17
CA LEU A 375 21.39 8.70 -7.07
C LEU A 375 22.34 7.75 -6.33
N LEU A 376 21.96 6.47 -6.19
CA LEU A 376 22.83 5.43 -5.64
C LEU A 376 24.03 5.19 -6.57
N CYS A 377 23.87 5.13 -7.89
CA CYS A 377 24.99 5.05 -8.83
C CYS A 377 25.94 6.24 -8.64
N LEU A 378 25.43 7.47 -8.53
CA LEU A 378 26.27 8.65 -8.24
C LEU A 378 26.98 8.54 -6.87
N ASN A 379 26.35 7.93 -5.86
CA ASN A 379 27.00 7.59 -4.60
C ASN A 379 28.12 6.55 -4.80
N ARG A 380 27.90 5.51 -5.60
CA ARG A 380 28.93 4.51 -5.96
C ARG A 380 30.11 5.11 -6.71
N LEU A 381 29.87 6.19 -7.47
CA LEU A 381 30.91 6.99 -8.13
C LEU A 381 31.57 8.03 -7.18
N ALA A 382 31.29 7.98 -5.89
CA ALA A 382 31.78 8.90 -4.86
C ALA A 382 31.37 10.38 -5.04
N LEU A 383 30.39 10.68 -5.90
CA LEU A 383 29.89 12.04 -6.15
C LEU A 383 28.88 12.51 -5.09
N LEU A 384 28.16 11.57 -4.47
CA LEU A 384 27.16 11.84 -3.43
C LEU A 384 27.52 11.15 -2.11
N PRO A 385 28.54 11.65 -1.39
CA PRO A 385 28.95 11.08 -0.11
C PRO A 385 27.89 11.28 0.98
N ARG A 386 27.97 10.54 2.10
CA ARG A 386 26.89 10.48 3.12
C ARG A 386 26.43 11.84 3.66
N GLN A 387 27.29 12.86 3.69
CA GLN A 387 26.91 14.20 4.11
C GLN A 387 25.84 14.84 3.22
N THR A 388 25.71 14.43 1.95
CA THR A 388 24.69 14.98 1.04
C THR A 388 23.32 14.32 1.22
N PHE A 389 23.21 13.23 1.99
CA PHE A 389 21.96 12.46 2.13
C PHE A 389 20.75 13.30 2.56
N PRO A 390 20.89 14.28 3.48
CA PRO A 390 19.80 15.18 3.80
C PRO A 390 19.32 15.98 2.59
N ALA A 391 20.21 16.47 1.71
CA ALA A 391 19.82 17.20 0.52
C ALA A 391 19.14 16.30 -0.54
N LEU A 392 19.44 15.01 -0.56
CA LEU A 392 18.77 14.07 -1.47
C LEU A 392 17.28 14.00 -1.15
N ALA A 393 16.93 13.93 0.14
CA ALA A 393 15.54 13.88 0.60
C ALA A 393 14.88 15.26 0.72
N LEU A 394 15.58 16.31 1.14
CA LEU A 394 14.98 17.62 1.48
C LEU A 394 15.11 18.68 0.39
N ARG A 395 15.86 18.42 -0.69
CA ARG A 395 16.01 19.34 -1.82
C ARG A 395 15.75 18.67 -3.17
N ILE A 396 16.44 17.56 -3.44
CA ILE A 396 16.33 16.86 -4.72
C ILE A 396 14.96 16.17 -4.85
N LEU A 397 14.52 15.41 -3.84
CA LEU A 397 13.21 14.76 -3.88
C LEU A 397 12.04 15.75 -4.02
N PRO A 398 11.91 16.84 -3.24
CA PRO A 398 10.86 17.84 -3.45
C PRO A 398 10.83 18.37 -4.88
N ARG A 399 12.01 18.71 -5.44
CA ARG A 399 12.12 19.22 -6.80
C ARG A 399 11.69 18.18 -7.85
N TYR A 400 12.08 16.92 -7.65
CA TYR A 400 11.69 15.79 -8.49
C TYR A 400 10.17 15.54 -8.40
N LEU A 401 9.59 15.57 -7.20
CA LEU A 401 8.14 15.43 -7.00
C LEU A 401 7.39 16.55 -7.71
N ASP A 402 7.82 17.80 -7.60
CA ASP A 402 7.19 18.92 -8.29
C ASP A 402 7.22 18.77 -9.81
N LEU A 403 8.34 18.31 -10.37
CA LEU A 403 8.43 17.98 -11.79
C LEU A 403 7.47 16.83 -12.14
N MET A 404 7.50 15.73 -11.39
CA MET A 404 6.68 14.56 -11.67
C MET A 404 5.18 14.87 -11.57
N ARG A 405 4.75 15.72 -10.63
CA ARG A 405 3.36 16.19 -10.53
C ARG A 405 2.94 16.96 -11.79
N ARG A 406 3.83 17.79 -12.35
CA ARG A 406 3.57 18.50 -13.61
C ARG A 406 3.52 17.55 -14.80
N ILE A 407 4.42 16.57 -14.89
CA ILE A 407 4.42 15.55 -15.94
C ILE A 407 3.13 14.69 -15.85
N GLN A 408 2.77 14.23 -14.66
CA GLN A 408 1.53 13.47 -14.40
C GLN A 408 0.30 14.27 -14.83
N GLY A 409 0.24 15.56 -14.45
CA GLY A 409 -0.82 16.48 -14.80
C GLY A 409 -0.91 16.78 -16.30
N ALA A 410 0.23 17.05 -16.94
CA ALA A 410 0.29 17.37 -18.36
C ALA A 410 -0.10 16.17 -19.22
N TYR A 411 0.43 14.99 -18.90
CA TYR A 411 0.32 13.81 -19.76
C TYR A 411 -0.65 12.75 -19.28
N TYR A 412 -1.45 13.02 -18.25
CA TYR A 412 -2.51 12.10 -17.79
C TYR A 412 -1.95 10.70 -17.47
N LEU A 413 -0.73 10.64 -16.89
CA LEU A 413 -0.02 9.38 -16.70
C LEU A 413 -0.83 8.41 -15.86
N GLU A 414 -0.96 7.16 -16.32
CA GLU A 414 -1.67 6.14 -15.56
C GLU A 414 -0.83 5.68 -14.35
N PRO A 415 -1.44 5.35 -13.20
CA PRO A 415 -0.73 4.74 -12.08
C PRO A 415 -0.19 3.36 -12.47
N ALA A 416 1.12 3.17 -12.40
CA ALA A 416 1.78 1.90 -12.62
C ALA A 416 1.72 1.04 -11.34
N GLY A 417 1.06 -0.12 -11.43
CA GLY A 417 0.97 -1.09 -10.33
C GLY A 417 -0.45 -1.51 -9.97
N SER A 418 -0.56 -2.55 -9.14
CA SER A 418 -1.82 -3.31 -8.96
C SER A 418 -2.73 -2.86 -7.82
N HIS A 419 -2.36 -1.83 -7.05
CA HIS A 419 -3.03 -1.56 -5.78
C HIS A 419 -4.12 -0.48 -5.82
N GLY A 420 -4.15 0.40 -6.82
CA GLY A 420 -5.22 1.42 -6.98
C GLY A 420 -5.55 2.15 -5.66
N VAL A 421 -6.84 2.29 -5.33
CA VAL A 421 -7.36 2.92 -4.08
C VAL A 421 -6.83 2.25 -2.79
N TRP A 422 -6.28 1.04 -2.87
CA TRP A 422 -5.73 0.30 -1.73
C TRP A 422 -4.21 0.41 -1.61
N GLY A 423 -3.55 1.12 -2.53
CA GLY A 423 -2.17 1.54 -2.42
C GLY A 423 -1.99 2.62 -1.35
N LEU A 424 -0.74 2.81 -0.90
CA LEU A 424 -0.41 3.95 -0.03
C LEU A 424 -0.71 5.27 -0.74
N ASP A 425 -0.36 5.33 -2.02
CA ASP A 425 -0.61 6.41 -2.96
C ASP A 425 -0.60 5.80 -4.37
N ASP A 426 -1.15 6.53 -5.35
CA ASP A 426 -1.19 6.06 -6.73
C ASP A 426 0.22 5.98 -7.35
N TYR A 427 1.11 6.91 -6.98
CA TYR A 427 2.38 7.09 -7.66
C TYR A 427 3.60 6.93 -6.75
N GLN A 428 3.59 7.53 -5.55
CA GLN A 428 4.80 7.73 -4.75
C GLN A 428 4.81 6.87 -3.48
N PHE A 429 6.01 6.56 -3.00
CA PHE A 429 6.21 5.88 -1.71
C PHE A 429 7.24 6.61 -0.84
N LEU A 430 8.38 7.02 -1.42
CA LEU A 430 9.48 7.64 -0.69
C LEU A 430 9.14 8.94 0.07
N PRO A 431 8.27 9.87 -0.39
CA PRO A 431 7.89 11.02 0.42
C PRO A 431 7.21 10.63 1.74
N PHE A 432 6.49 9.51 1.78
CA PHE A 432 5.91 9.01 3.03
C PHE A 432 6.96 8.39 3.95
N LEU A 433 7.92 7.64 3.40
CA LEU A 433 9.01 7.06 4.19
C LEU A 433 9.90 8.17 4.80
N PHE A 434 10.37 9.10 3.98
CA PHE A 434 11.25 10.18 4.45
C PHE A 434 10.50 11.21 5.27
N GLY A 435 9.27 11.56 4.89
CA GLY A 435 8.43 12.47 5.66
C GLY A 435 8.06 11.93 7.05
N ALA A 436 7.80 10.62 7.17
CA ALA A 436 7.58 10.00 8.48
C ALA A 436 8.85 10.06 9.35
N ALA A 437 10.04 9.93 8.74
CA ALA A 437 11.30 10.13 9.44
C ALA A 437 11.50 11.59 9.88
N GLN A 438 11.20 12.59 9.04
CA GLN A 438 11.23 14.00 9.44
C GLN A 438 10.36 14.25 10.68
N LEU A 439 9.17 13.65 10.73
CA LEU A 439 8.19 13.87 11.80
C LEU A 439 8.38 12.96 13.03
N LEU A 440 9.39 12.08 13.04
CA LEU A 440 9.59 11.00 14.04
C LEU A 440 9.45 11.46 15.51
N HIS A 441 9.97 12.64 15.82
CA HIS A 441 9.98 13.23 17.17
C HIS A 441 9.28 14.58 17.21
N HIS A 442 8.41 14.88 16.25
CA HIS A 442 7.77 16.18 16.15
C HIS A 442 6.90 16.47 17.39
N PRO A 443 7.07 17.62 18.06
CA PRO A 443 6.43 17.88 19.36
C PRO A 443 4.91 18.10 19.27
N TYR A 444 4.40 18.60 18.14
CA TYR A 444 3.01 19.05 18.00
C TYR A 444 2.22 18.34 16.89
N ILE A 445 2.75 18.30 15.66
CA ILE A 445 2.16 17.58 14.53
C ILE A 445 2.12 16.08 14.84
N THR A 446 0.92 15.55 15.02
CA THR A 446 0.67 14.12 15.21
C THR A 446 0.26 13.47 13.89
N PRO A 447 0.31 12.13 13.76
CA PRO A 447 -0.21 11.43 12.57
C PRO A 447 -1.61 11.84 12.15
N LYS A 448 -2.50 12.11 13.11
CA LYS A 448 -3.88 12.51 12.84
C LYS A 448 -4.00 13.91 12.21
N ALA A 449 -2.96 14.73 12.32
CA ALA A 449 -2.95 16.09 11.79
C ALA A 449 -3.05 16.15 10.26
N ILE A 450 -2.79 15.04 9.55
CA ILE A 450 -2.96 14.95 8.10
C ILE A 450 -4.42 15.15 7.63
N HIS A 451 -5.39 15.08 8.55
CA HIS A 451 -6.81 15.38 8.28
C HIS A 451 -7.16 16.86 8.46
N ASN A 452 -6.24 17.68 8.97
CA ASN A 452 -6.49 19.09 9.24
C ASN A 452 -5.95 19.93 8.07
N ALA A 453 -6.87 20.52 7.30
CA ALA A 453 -6.54 21.34 6.14
C ALA A 453 -5.61 22.52 6.46
N LEU A 454 -5.78 23.18 7.62
CA LEU A 454 -4.92 24.29 8.02
C LEU A 454 -3.48 23.84 8.29
N VAL A 455 -3.32 22.68 8.94
CA VAL A 455 -1.99 22.09 9.16
C VAL A 455 -1.36 21.74 7.81
N LEU A 456 -2.10 21.13 6.90
CA LEU A 456 -1.58 20.83 5.56
C LEU A 456 -1.20 22.11 4.80
N GLU A 457 -2.00 23.17 4.88
CA GLU A 457 -1.73 24.43 4.19
C GLU A 457 -0.48 25.14 4.72
N GLU A 458 -0.34 25.22 6.05
CA GLU A 458 0.75 25.92 6.72
C GLU A 458 2.07 25.12 6.67
N GLU A 459 2.01 23.81 6.92
CA GLU A 459 3.19 23.00 7.23
C GLU A 459 3.71 22.19 6.03
N ARG A 460 2.93 22.04 4.93
CA ARG A 460 3.36 21.22 3.78
C ARG A 460 4.71 21.60 3.20
N ARG A 461 5.10 22.87 3.26
CA ARG A 461 6.37 23.34 2.71
C ARG A 461 7.60 22.82 3.46
N GLU A 462 7.42 22.36 4.70
CA GLU A 462 8.51 21.91 5.57
C GLU A 462 8.58 20.38 5.71
N TRP A 463 7.47 19.67 5.46
CA TRP A 463 7.34 18.24 5.76
C TRP A 463 6.79 17.44 4.57
N LEU A 464 7.63 16.56 4.00
CA LEU A 464 7.34 15.76 2.81
C LEU A 464 6.05 14.94 2.94
N TYR A 465 5.76 14.39 4.12
CA TYR A 465 4.56 13.60 4.35
C TYR A 465 3.30 14.45 4.19
N LEU A 466 3.32 15.67 4.74
CA LEU A 466 2.20 16.59 4.69
C LEU A 466 2.03 17.15 3.28
N ASP A 467 3.13 17.44 2.59
CA ASP A 467 3.11 17.85 1.18
C ASP A 467 2.47 16.78 0.28
N GLN A 468 2.89 15.53 0.42
CA GLN A 468 2.32 14.45 -0.38
C GLN A 468 0.85 14.22 -0.06
N VAL A 469 0.43 14.27 1.22
CA VAL A 469 -1.00 14.20 1.56
C VAL A 469 -1.78 15.38 0.98
N ALA A 470 -1.24 16.59 1.04
CA ALA A 470 -1.88 17.78 0.47
C ALA A 470 -2.04 17.65 -1.04
N TYR A 471 -1.03 17.12 -1.74
CA TYR A 471 -1.12 16.82 -3.16
C TYR A 471 -2.18 15.77 -3.47
N VAL A 472 -2.20 14.65 -2.73
CA VAL A 472 -3.20 13.59 -2.88
C VAL A 472 -4.62 14.14 -2.69
N ASN A 473 -4.85 14.96 -1.67
CA ASN A 473 -6.15 15.60 -1.47
C ASN A 473 -6.51 16.56 -2.61
N SER A 474 -5.51 17.23 -3.20
CA SER A 474 -5.76 18.19 -4.28
C SER A 474 -6.17 17.55 -5.61
N VAL A 475 -5.80 16.27 -5.84
CA VAL A 475 -6.05 15.57 -7.11
C VAL A 475 -7.21 14.56 -7.06
N LYS A 476 -7.91 14.48 -5.93
CA LYS A 476 -8.99 13.52 -5.69
C LYS A 476 -10.30 14.27 -5.51
N ASN A 477 -11.28 13.93 -6.35
CA ASN A 477 -12.57 14.64 -6.45
C ASN A 477 -13.54 14.36 -5.27
N VAL A 478 -13.14 13.53 -4.30
CA VAL A 478 -13.97 13.15 -3.16
C VAL A 478 -13.35 13.69 -1.89
N ASP A 479 -14.10 14.49 -1.13
CA ASP A 479 -13.61 15.07 0.11
C ASP A 479 -13.36 14.01 1.19
N GLY A 480 -12.09 13.93 1.61
CA GLY A 480 -11.64 13.19 2.79
C GLY A 480 -10.90 11.90 2.45
N LEU A 481 -9.68 11.79 3.01
CA LEU A 481 -8.75 10.66 2.83
C LEU A 481 -9.40 9.29 2.97
N ARG A 482 -10.37 9.13 3.89
CA ARG A 482 -11.07 7.85 4.11
C ARG A 482 -11.71 7.26 2.85
N TRP A 483 -12.06 8.08 1.86
CA TRP A 483 -12.81 7.66 0.67
C TRP A 483 -11.92 7.37 -0.53
N HIS A 484 -10.86 8.16 -0.73
CA HIS A 484 -9.97 8.03 -1.87
C HIS A 484 -8.60 7.43 -1.54
N SER A 485 -8.21 7.44 -0.25
CA SER A 485 -6.92 6.96 0.25
C SER A 485 -7.07 6.28 1.63
N PRO A 486 -7.88 5.21 1.74
CA PRO A 486 -8.18 4.55 3.01
C PRO A 486 -6.93 4.02 3.74
N MET A 487 -5.86 3.68 3.03
CA MET A 487 -4.60 3.26 3.67
C MET A 487 -3.92 4.40 4.44
N LEU A 488 -3.89 5.62 3.88
CA LEU A 488 -3.36 6.80 4.58
C LEU A 488 -4.26 7.20 5.75
N ASP A 489 -5.58 7.14 5.58
CA ASP A 489 -6.55 7.36 6.67
C ASP A 489 -6.31 6.38 7.83
N ASP A 490 -6.16 5.09 7.53
CA ASP A 490 -5.87 4.05 8.52
C ASP A 490 -4.51 4.30 9.23
N ILE A 491 -3.44 4.58 8.48
CA ILE A 491 -2.09 4.81 9.02
C ILE A 491 -2.08 6.02 9.95
N SER A 492 -2.87 7.06 9.65
CA SER A 492 -2.99 8.26 10.49
C SER A 492 -3.53 8.00 11.90
N SER A 493 -4.17 6.84 12.12
CA SER A 493 -4.64 6.41 13.44
C SER A 493 -3.51 5.93 14.37
N ALA A 494 -2.30 5.77 13.84
CA ALA A 494 -1.13 5.43 14.62
C ALA A 494 -0.89 6.45 15.76
N ARG A 495 -0.39 5.95 16.88
CA ARG A 495 -0.19 6.75 18.11
C ARG A 495 0.83 7.87 17.91
N ASP A 496 1.88 7.61 17.13
CA ASP A 496 3.04 8.45 16.97
C ASP A 496 3.71 8.15 15.62
N TRP A 497 4.56 9.08 15.17
CA TRP A 497 5.31 8.95 13.92
C TRP A 497 6.34 7.82 13.94
N GLY A 498 6.80 7.38 15.11
CA GLY A 498 7.69 6.22 15.24
C GLY A 498 7.06 4.92 14.77
N LYS A 499 5.78 4.72 15.06
CA LYS A 499 5.02 3.59 14.48
C LYS A 499 4.85 3.69 12.98
N ILE A 500 4.67 4.90 12.45
CA ILE A 500 4.52 5.12 11.00
C ILE A 500 5.84 4.88 10.30
N GLU A 501 6.93 5.52 10.71
CA GLU A 501 8.26 5.36 10.13
C GLU A 501 8.69 3.88 10.13
N GLY A 502 8.53 3.20 11.28
CA GLY A 502 8.83 1.77 11.36
C GLY A 502 7.89 0.89 10.52
N GLY A 503 6.65 1.32 10.32
CA GLY A 503 5.69 0.69 9.41
C GLY A 503 6.06 0.89 7.94
N MET A 504 6.48 2.10 7.57
CA MET A 504 6.94 2.45 6.21
C MET A 504 8.19 1.65 5.83
N ARG A 505 9.14 1.49 6.75
CA ARG A 505 10.31 0.62 6.52
C ARG A 505 9.93 -0.82 6.22
N LYS A 506 9.01 -1.39 7.00
CA LYS A 506 8.49 -2.75 6.74
C LYS A 506 7.75 -2.83 5.42
N MET A 507 6.98 -1.81 5.09
CA MET A 507 6.23 -1.74 3.85
C MET A 507 7.16 -1.63 2.64
N PHE A 508 8.26 -0.87 2.73
CA PHE A 508 9.29 -0.82 1.69
C PHE A 508 9.87 -2.20 1.42
N VAL A 509 10.34 -2.89 2.48
CA VAL A 509 10.90 -4.24 2.32
C VAL A 509 9.87 -5.23 1.79
N LYS A 510 8.62 -5.19 2.30
CA LYS A 510 7.62 -6.22 1.98
C LYS A 510 6.88 -5.98 0.66
N GLU A 511 6.45 -4.75 0.41
CA GLU A 511 5.57 -4.41 -0.72
C GLU A 511 6.33 -3.91 -1.95
N ILE A 512 7.58 -3.45 -1.78
CA ILE A 512 8.47 -3.08 -2.88
C ILE A 512 9.48 -4.20 -3.08
N LEU A 513 10.45 -4.38 -2.18
CA LEU A 513 11.57 -5.32 -2.41
C LEU A 513 11.15 -6.80 -2.42
N SER A 514 10.19 -7.22 -1.59
CA SER A 514 9.75 -8.62 -1.52
C SER A 514 8.57 -8.94 -2.43
N LYS A 515 8.23 -8.04 -3.35
CA LYS A 515 7.11 -8.24 -4.28
C LYS A 515 7.64 -8.48 -5.69
N LEU A 516 7.63 -9.74 -6.12
CA LEU A 516 8.14 -10.15 -7.43
C LEU A 516 7.58 -9.31 -8.60
N PRO A 517 6.27 -9.04 -8.71
CA PRO A 517 5.74 -8.18 -9.79
C PRO A 517 6.27 -6.75 -9.82
N VAL A 518 6.81 -6.24 -8.71
CA VAL A 518 7.46 -4.92 -8.64
C VAL A 518 8.94 -5.07 -9.00
N MET A 519 9.62 -6.05 -8.41
CA MET A 519 11.06 -6.23 -8.56
C MET A 519 11.52 -6.89 -9.87
N GLN A 520 10.62 -7.52 -10.63
CA GLN A 520 10.98 -8.08 -11.95
C GLN A 520 11.44 -7.00 -12.94
N HIS A 521 11.03 -5.74 -12.74
CA HIS A 521 11.44 -4.58 -13.53
C HIS A 521 12.70 -3.90 -12.95
N PHE A 522 13.31 -4.47 -11.90
CA PHE A 522 14.54 -3.93 -11.31
C PHE A 522 15.73 -4.25 -12.21
N LEU A 523 16.52 -3.22 -12.50
CA LEU A 523 17.66 -3.30 -13.40
C LEU A 523 18.96 -3.43 -12.62
N PHE A 524 19.85 -4.30 -13.11
CA PHE A 524 21.15 -4.57 -12.52
C PHE A 524 22.25 -4.20 -13.51
N GLY A 525 23.15 -3.32 -13.07
CA GLY A 525 24.34 -2.91 -13.82
C GLY A 525 25.62 -3.35 -13.12
N SER A 526 26.74 -2.75 -13.48
CA SER A 526 28.03 -2.99 -12.83
C SER A 526 28.15 -2.25 -11.47
N LEU A 527 27.48 -1.10 -11.32
CA LEU A 527 27.46 -0.31 -10.08
C LEU A 527 26.44 -0.84 -9.05
N ILE A 528 25.40 -1.52 -9.53
CA ILE A 528 24.37 -2.20 -8.74
C ILE A 528 24.32 -3.65 -9.25
N PRO A 529 25.24 -4.51 -8.79
CA PRO A 529 25.48 -5.82 -9.40
C PRO A 529 24.37 -6.82 -9.09
N ALA A 530 24.13 -7.73 -10.03
CA ALA A 530 23.32 -8.92 -9.77
C ALA A 530 24.08 -9.92 -8.89
N GLU A 531 23.34 -10.76 -8.16
CA GLU A 531 23.95 -11.85 -7.40
C GLU A 531 24.39 -12.99 -8.33
N GLU A 532 25.46 -13.69 -7.96
CA GLU A 532 25.88 -14.89 -8.67
C GLU A 532 24.76 -15.94 -8.68
N GLY A 533 24.52 -16.53 -9.86
CA GLY A 533 23.46 -17.52 -10.06
C GLY A 533 22.09 -16.97 -10.46
N MET A 534 21.93 -15.64 -10.54
CA MET A 534 20.72 -15.06 -11.15
C MET A 534 20.68 -15.30 -12.67
N SER A 535 19.50 -15.61 -13.20
CA SER A 535 19.27 -15.79 -14.63
C SER A 535 19.55 -14.56 -15.48
N HIS A 536 19.84 -14.76 -16.77
CA HIS A 536 19.99 -13.73 -17.80
C HIS A 536 18.77 -13.69 -18.72
N GLU A 537 18.46 -12.54 -19.32
CA GLU A 537 17.32 -12.39 -20.24
C GLU A 537 17.45 -13.28 -21.48
N GLU A 538 18.69 -13.51 -21.93
CA GLU A 538 19.04 -14.41 -23.03
C GLU A 538 18.61 -15.86 -22.76
N ASP A 539 18.63 -16.30 -21.49
CA ASP A 539 18.23 -17.66 -21.10
C ASP A 539 16.73 -17.93 -21.36
N PHE A 540 15.93 -16.86 -21.42
CA PHE A 540 14.48 -16.92 -21.59
C PHE A 540 13.99 -16.38 -22.95
N GLY A 541 14.91 -15.92 -23.81
CA GLY A 541 14.56 -15.35 -25.12
C GLY A 541 13.65 -14.11 -25.02
N LEU A 542 13.76 -13.35 -23.94
CA LEU A 542 12.97 -12.13 -23.71
C LEU A 542 13.56 -10.97 -24.50
N ALA A 543 12.69 -10.18 -25.14
CA ALA A 543 13.07 -8.92 -25.78
C ALA A 543 13.21 -7.80 -24.73
N ASP A 544 13.91 -6.71 -25.09
CA ASP A 544 14.00 -5.50 -24.27
C ASP A 544 12.60 -4.99 -23.88
N GLU A 545 12.44 -4.38 -22.69
CA GLU A 545 11.15 -3.79 -22.26
C GLU A 545 10.62 -2.75 -23.25
N GLU A 546 11.52 -2.11 -23.98
CA GLU A 546 11.20 -1.17 -25.05
C GLU A 546 10.66 -1.83 -26.32
N ASP A 547 10.62 -3.16 -26.40
CA ASP A 547 10.09 -3.98 -27.50
C ASP A 547 8.81 -4.76 -27.14
N GLU A 548 8.41 -4.80 -25.87
CA GLU A 548 7.17 -5.43 -25.39
C GLU A 548 5.92 -4.66 -25.86
N ASP A 549 5.00 -5.31 -26.60
CA ASP A 549 3.78 -4.72 -27.21
C ASP A 549 2.96 -3.84 -26.24
N GLU A 550 2.03 -3.00 -26.74
CA GLU A 550 1.02 -2.32 -25.90
C GLU A 550 0.14 -3.39 -25.19
N GLY A 551 0.59 -3.85 -24.02
CA GLY A 551 0.07 -5.02 -23.32
C GLY A 551 0.99 -6.25 -23.30
N GLY A 552 2.28 -6.08 -23.58
CA GLY A 552 3.31 -7.11 -23.54
C GLY A 552 3.41 -7.72 -22.15
N GLU A 553 2.93 -8.96 -22.05
CA GLU A 553 3.14 -9.83 -20.90
C GLU A 553 4.62 -10.19 -20.84
N LEU A 554 5.33 -9.83 -19.78
CA LEU A 554 6.57 -10.52 -19.47
C LEU A 554 6.22 -11.96 -19.05
N ARG A 555 6.30 -12.88 -20.02
CA ARG A 555 5.98 -14.30 -19.85
C ARG A 555 7.18 -15.02 -19.24
N VAL A 556 7.36 -14.89 -17.94
CA VAL A 556 8.54 -15.47 -17.29
C VAL A 556 8.30 -16.86 -16.67
N PHE A 557 7.06 -17.22 -16.28
CA PHE A 557 6.79 -18.56 -15.69
C PHE A 557 5.57 -19.29 -16.24
N SER A 558 5.77 -20.58 -16.48
CA SER A 558 4.77 -21.63 -16.27
C SER A 558 5.16 -22.42 -15.02
N ASP A 559 4.42 -22.28 -13.93
CA ASP A 559 4.55 -23.22 -12.80
C ASP A 559 4.10 -24.62 -13.21
N GLU A 560 4.66 -25.67 -12.59
CA GLU A 560 4.28 -27.09 -12.78
C GLU A 560 2.80 -27.39 -12.46
N ASP A 561 2.06 -26.43 -11.88
CA ASP A 561 0.60 -26.47 -11.65
C ASP A 561 -0.22 -25.61 -12.64
N GLY A 562 0.39 -25.05 -13.69
CA GLY A 562 -0.31 -24.39 -14.80
C GLY A 562 -1.04 -23.09 -14.44
N LYS A 563 -0.71 -22.42 -13.34
CA LYS A 563 -1.32 -21.11 -12.99
C LYS A 563 -0.49 -19.94 -13.52
N ARG A 564 -1.08 -19.28 -14.53
CA ARG A 564 -0.58 -18.09 -15.20
C ARG A 564 -0.65 -16.88 -14.27
N HIS A 565 0.48 -16.20 -14.06
CA HIS A 565 0.47 -14.83 -13.53
C HIS A 565 0.24 -13.86 -14.68
N VAL A 566 -1.04 -13.69 -15.04
CA VAL A 566 -1.47 -12.70 -16.02
C VAL A 566 -1.34 -11.33 -15.36
N HIS A 567 -0.44 -10.49 -15.85
CA HIS A 567 -0.67 -9.04 -15.77
C HIS A 567 -1.93 -8.78 -16.57
N ALA A 568 -3.03 -8.48 -15.90
CA ALA A 568 -4.11 -7.84 -16.62
C ALA A 568 -3.52 -6.55 -17.20
N SER A 569 -3.29 -6.53 -18.51
CA SER A 569 -2.99 -5.36 -19.33
C SER A 569 -4.12 -4.32 -19.34
N LYS A 570 -5.03 -4.40 -18.37
CA LYS A 570 -6.12 -3.48 -18.17
C LYS A 570 -5.64 -2.46 -17.14
N GLY A 571 -5.11 -1.34 -17.65
CA GLY A 571 -5.00 -0.11 -16.89
C GLY A 571 -6.29 0.13 -16.12
N TRP A 572 -6.15 0.60 -14.88
CA TRP A 572 -7.20 0.96 -13.92
C TRP A 572 -8.60 0.32 -14.11
N GLY A 573 -8.95 -0.55 -13.15
CA GLY A 573 -10.33 -0.75 -12.72
C GLY A 573 -11.32 -1.13 -13.81
N ASP A 574 -11.29 -2.39 -14.25
CA ASP A 574 -12.34 -2.92 -15.12
C ASP A 574 -13.65 -3.06 -14.32
N CYS A 575 -14.38 -1.94 -14.15
CA CYS A 575 -15.72 -1.92 -13.60
C CYS A 575 -16.66 -2.28 -14.76
N CYS A 576 -16.87 -3.58 -14.97
CA CYS A 576 -17.72 -4.12 -16.03
C CYS A 576 -17.17 -3.96 -17.48
N GLY A 577 -15.85 -3.89 -17.69
CA GLY A 577 -15.28 -3.78 -19.04
C GLY A 577 -14.92 -2.35 -19.49
N ILE A 578 -14.99 -1.36 -18.58
CA ILE A 578 -14.80 0.07 -18.89
C ILE A 578 -13.51 0.56 -18.22
N ARG A 579 -12.56 1.05 -19.03
CA ARG A 579 -11.29 1.64 -18.57
C ARG A 579 -11.59 2.94 -17.79
N VAL A 580 -10.98 3.12 -16.63
CA VAL A 580 -11.22 4.30 -15.79
C VAL A 580 -9.97 5.20 -15.80
N PRO A 581 -10.10 6.51 -16.04
CA PRO A 581 -8.94 7.40 -16.16
C PRO A 581 -8.23 7.62 -14.81
N ALA A 582 -6.93 7.97 -14.87
CA ALA A 582 -6.16 8.39 -13.71
C ALA A 582 -6.82 9.61 -13.02
N ALA A 583 -6.75 9.70 -11.70
CA ALA A 583 -7.39 10.80 -10.95
C ALA A 583 -6.85 12.17 -11.37
N VAL A 584 -5.53 12.27 -11.55
CA VAL A 584 -4.85 13.45 -12.08
C VAL A 584 -5.39 13.82 -13.47
N GLY A 585 -5.66 12.81 -14.29
CA GLY A 585 -6.20 13.02 -15.62
C GLY A 585 -7.67 13.41 -15.67
N ALA A 586 -8.49 12.84 -14.78
CA ALA A 586 -9.88 13.22 -14.63
C ALA A 586 -10.02 14.67 -14.17
N GLU A 587 -9.23 15.09 -13.17
CA GLU A 587 -9.24 16.45 -12.64
C GLU A 587 -8.69 17.47 -13.66
N GLY A 588 -7.60 17.12 -14.37
CA GLY A 588 -6.99 17.97 -15.39
C GLY A 588 -7.96 18.36 -16.51
N GLU A 589 -8.80 17.42 -16.94
CA GLU A 589 -9.86 17.69 -17.92
C GLU A 589 -11.04 18.50 -17.33
N GLU A 590 -11.46 18.22 -16.09
CA GLU A 590 -12.51 18.99 -15.42
C GLU A 590 -12.14 20.48 -15.28
N ARG A 591 -10.87 20.79 -15.05
CA ARG A 591 -10.37 22.18 -14.97
C ARG A 591 -10.36 22.91 -16.32
N LYS A 592 -10.28 22.20 -17.45
CA LYS A 592 -10.38 22.79 -18.81
C LYS A 592 -11.83 23.08 -19.22
N GLY A 593 -12.81 22.37 -18.66
CA GLY A 593 -14.22 22.44 -19.03
C GLY A 593 -15.02 23.55 -18.34
N GLY A 594 -15.08 24.74 -18.96
CA GLY A 594 -16.11 25.73 -18.62
C GLY A 594 -17.51 25.27 -19.09
N VAL A 595 -18.43 25.02 -18.15
CA VAL A 595 -19.92 24.90 -18.29
C VAL A 595 -20.48 23.88 -19.32
N GLN A 596 -19.69 23.20 -20.15
CA GLN A 596 -20.18 22.09 -20.98
C GLN A 596 -19.99 20.74 -20.27
N ARG A 597 -21.06 20.29 -19.60
CA ARG A 597 -21.16 18.95 -19.02
C ARG A 597 -20.97 17.88 -20.11
N LEU A 598 -19.80 17.25 -20.14
CA LEU A 598 -19.64 15.94 -20.76
C LEU A 598 -20.39 14.88 -19.96
N ARG A 599 -20.76 13.78 -20.63
CA ARG A 599 -21.62 12.72 -20.10
C ARG A 599 -21.05 12.15 -18.79
N ARG A 600 -21.87 12.15 -17.75
CA ARG A 600 -21.58 11.51 -16.46
C ARG A 600 -21.25 10.03 -16.67
N VAL A 601 -20.18 9.57 -16.02
CA VAL A 601 -19.91 8.14 -15.83
C VAL A 601 -20.95 7.61 -14.82
N PRO A 602 -21.35 6.33 -14.83
CA PRO A 602 -22.45 5.81 -13.97
C PRO A 602 -22.23 5.88 -12.46
N PHE A 603 -21.22 6.60 -11.98
CA PHE A 603 -20.85 6.70 -10.57
C PHE A 603 -20.63 8.15 -10.09
N ASP A 604 -21.10 9.15 -10.86
CA ASP A 604 -21.29 10.56 -10.40
C ASP A 604 -22.57 10.78 -9.60
#